data_AF-A0A943MTU2-F1
#
_entry.id   AF-A0A943MTU2-F1
#
_cell.length_a   1.000
_cell.length_b   1.000
_cell.length_c   1.000
_cell.angle_alpha   90.00
_cell.angle_beta   90.00
_cell.angle_gamma   90.00
#
_symmetry.space_group_name_H-M   'P 1'
#
loop_
_entity.id
_entity.type
_entity.pdbx_description
1 polymer ?
#
loop_
_entity_poly.entity_id
_entity_poly.type
_entity_poly.pdbx_seq_one_letter_code
_entity_poly.pdbx_strand_id
1 'polypeptide(L)'
;MKCPKCGAETENGKFCLNCGAAITTSQTANIATPTNNNISSNQIQQQLDIQREQLRIQQAQLNLQVQNEAKKIICPRCRSNNVTVQAVAEQKKRGCLMSIVWIVLACCTLGLIILIPLLTRKGSKTKTYAICQSCGHRWKV
;
A
#
# COMPACT_ATOMS: atom_id res chain seq x y z
N MET A 1 9.98 57.09 -0.51
CA MET A 1 10.76 55.84 -0.29
C MET A 1 10.52 54.93 -1.48
N LYS A 2 11.46 54.09 -1.92
CA LYS A 2 11.25 53.21 -3.10
C LYS A 2 10.57 51.92 -2.67
N CYS A 3 9.55 51.48 -3.41
CA CYS A 3 8.88 50.22 -3.14
C CYS A 3 9.87 49.03 -3.29
N PRO A 4 9.97 48.11 -2.32
CA PRO A 4 10.89 46.98 -2.40
C PRO A 4 10.51 45.95 -3.48
N LYS A 5 9.27 46.01 -3.99
CA LYS A 5 8.76 45.06 -4.99
C LYS A 5 8.89 45.57 -6.42
N CYS A 6 8.65 46.86 -6.66
CA CYS A 6 8.62 47.41 -8.03
C CYS A 6 9.51 48.65 -8.25
N GLY A 7 10.18 49.16 -7.21
CA GLY A 7 11.11 50.29 -7.33
C GLY A 7 10.47 51.68 -7.52
N ALA A 8 9.14 51.77 -7.67
CA ALA A 8 8.43 53.03 -7.82
C ALA A 8 8.58 53.91 -6.56
N GLU A 9 8.67 55.22 -6.76
CA GLU A 9 8.73 56.20 -5.68
C GLU A 9 7.35 56.34 -5.05
N THR A 10 7.24 56.03 -3.75
CA THR A 10 5.96 56.08 -3.03
C THR A 10 5.92 57.31 -2.14
N GLU A 11 4.87 58.12 -2.31
CA GLU A 11 4.33 59.02 -1.30
C GLU A 11 3.56 58.21 -0.23
N ASN A 12 3.53 58.70 1.00
CA ASN A 12 3.12 57.95 2.19
C ASN A 12 1.80 57.17 2.03
N GLY A 13 1.85 55.85 2.19
CA GLY A 13 0.70 54.95 2.17
C GLY A 13 1.05 53.57 2.75
N LYS A 14 0.06 52.77 3.14
CA LYS A 14 0.27 51.40 3.68
C LYS A 14 0.58 50.36 2.59
N PHE A 15 0.24 50.70 1.33
CA PHE A 15 0.43 49.87 0.15
C PHE A 15 0.94 50.72 -1.01
N CYS A 16 1.76 50.13 -1.88
CA CYS A 16 2.26 50.78 -3.08
C CYS A 16 1.15 50.92 -4.13
N LEU A 17 0.89 52.13 -4.62
CA LEU A 17 -0.14 52.40 -5.64
C LEU A 17 0.16 51.77 -7.01
N ASN A 18 1.44 51.47 -7.30
CA ASN A 18 1.84 50.93 -8.60
C ASN A 18 1.81 49.38 -8.66
N CYS A 19 2.06 48.68 -7.55
CA CYS A 19 2.14 47.21 -7.56
C CYS A 19 1.35 46.51 -6.44
N GLY A 20 0.71 47.27 -5.56
CA GLY A 20 -0.09 46.76 -4.44
C GLY A 20 0.71 46.17 -3.26
N ALA A 21 2.04 46.23 -3.26
CA ALA A 21 2.86 45.67 -2.18
C ALA A 21 2.69 46.46 -0.87
N ALA A 22 2.55 45.77 0.26
CA ALA A 22 2.52 46.40 1.58
C ALA A 22 3.89 47.03 1.91
N ILE A 23 3.87 48.28 2.33
CA ILE A 23 5.05 49.03 2.76
C ILE A 23 5.00 49.11 4.29
N THR A 24 5.79 48.26 4.93
CA THR A 24 5.78 48.09 6.39
C THR A 24 6.53 49.25 7.04
N THR A 25 5.81 50.30 7.43
CA THR A 25 6.32 51.30 8.36
C THR A 25 6.49 50.66 9.73
N SER A 26 7.74 50.61 10.17
CA SER A 26 8.22 49.95 11.38
C SER A 26 7.56 50.50 12.66
N GLN A 27 7.12 49.58 13.52
CA GLN A 27 6.91 49.70 14.99
C GLN A 27 5.59 50.30 15.52
N THR A 28 4.65 49.43 15.88
CA THR A 28 4.12 49.27 17.26
C THR A 28 3.35 47.95 17.32
N ALA A 29 4.00 46.90 17.82
CA ALA A 29 3.35 45.66 18.25
C ALA A 29 3.95 45.27 19.59
N ASN A 30 3.38 45.81 20.67
CA ASN A 30 3.52 45.25 22.01
C ASN A 30 2.65 44.00 22.06
N ILE A 31 3.25 42.83 21.81
CA ILE A 31 2.72 41.55 22.27
C ILE A 31 3.92 40.77 22.82
N ALA A 32 3.83 40.46 24.11
CA ALA A 32 4.84 39.78 24.90
C ALA A 32 5.41 38.53 24.21
N THR A 33 6.73 38.43 24.21
CA THR A 33 7.47 37.21 23.90
C THR A 33 7.25 36.15 24.98
N PRO A 34 6.94 34.89 24.62
CA PRO A 34 7.01 33.76 25.55
C PRO A 34 8.48 33.33 25.71
N THR A 35 8.99 33.22 26.94
CA THR A 35 10.25 32.49 27.19
C THR A 35 10.30 31.95 28.62
N ASN A 36 9.90 30.68 28.80
CA ASN A 36 10.36 29.85 29.92
C ASN A 36 11.03 28.62 29.31
N ASN A 37 12.35 28.67 29.20
CA ASN A 37 13.17 27.57 28.72
C ASN A 37 13.69 26.78 29.92
N ASN A 38 12.94 25.76 30.34
CA ASN A 38 13.50 24.64 31.10
C ASN A 38 12.90 23.34 30.51
N ILE A 39 13.15 23.11 29.23
CA ILE A 39 12.84 21.82 28.58
C ILE A 39 14.07 20.93 28.78
N SER A 40 13.94 19.94 29.66
CA SER A 40 14.99 18.96 29.97
C SER A 40 15.62 18.39 28.70
N SER A 41 16.94 18.55 28.54
CA SER A 41 17.76 17.98 27.47
C SER A 41 17.55 16.47 27.28
N ASN A 42 17.07 15.78 28.32
CA ASN A 42 16.67 14.38 28.30
C ASN A 42 15.46 14.09 27.36
N GLN A 43 14.49 15.00 27.26
CA GLN A 43 13.31 14.85 26.39
C GLN A 43 13.66 15.02 24.91
N ILE A 44 14.61 15.90 24.58
CA ILE A 44 15.05 16.15 23.20
C ILE A 44 15.85 14.95 22.66
N GLN A 45 16.72 14.37 23.50
CA GLN A 45 17.46 13.17 23.12
C GLN A 45 16.52 11.98 22.90
N GLN A 46 15.53 11.81 23.77
CA GLN A 46 14.50 10.78 23.63
C GLN A 46 13.68 10.94 22.34
N GLN A 47 13.32 12.17 21.95
CA GLN A 47 12.61 12.44 20.70
C GLN A 47 13.44 12.11 19.45
N LEU A 48 14.75 12.40 19.45
CA LEU A 48 15.66 12.07 18.34
C LEU A 48 15.81 10.55 18.12
N ASP A 49 15.85 9.77 19.20
CA ASP A 49 15.96 8.31 19.12
C ASP A 49 14.66 7.67 18.59
N ILE A 50 13.50 8.19 19.01
CA ILE A 50 12.19 7.80 18.46
C ILE A 50 12.11 8.13 16.96
N GLN A 51 12.59 9.31 16.56
CA GLN A 51 12.58 9.73 15.16
C GLN A 51 13.48 8.86 14.27
N ARG A 52 14.66 8.47 14.77
CA ARG A 52 15.57 7.55 14.05
C ARG A 52 14.97 6.17 13.87
N GLU A 53 14.27 5.67 14.88
CA GLU A 53 13.61 4.36 14.79
C GLU A 53 12.45 4.39 13.78
N GLN A 54 11.67 5.47 13.78
CA GLN A 54 10.64 5.67 12.75
C GLN A 54 11.23 5.70 11.33
N LEU A 55 12.38 6.36 11.14
CA LEU A 55 13.06 6.41 9.84
C LEU A 55 13.53 5.02 9.39
N ARG A 56 14.04 4.19 10.30
CA ARG A 56 14.46 2.81 10.00
C ARG A 56 13.29 1.95 9.55
N ILE A 57 12.17 2.03 10.26
CA ILE A 57 10.94 1.30 9.92
C ILE A 57 10.46 1.71 8.52
N GLN A 58 10.49 3.01 8.21
CA GLN A 58 10.10 3.51 6.89
C GLN A 58 11.00 2.96 5.77
N GLN A 59 12.32 2.94 5.99
CA GLN A 59 13.27 2.37 5.02
C GLN A 59 13.07 0.87 4.81
N ALA A 60 12.79 0.11 5.88
CA ALA A 60 12.52 -1.32 5.79
C ALA A 60 11.25 -1.63 4.96
N GLN A 61 10.19 -0.85 5.15
CA GLN A 61 8.97 -0.97 4.36
C GLN A 61 9.21 -0.67 2.87
N LEU A 62 10.00 0.37 2.56
CA LEU A 62 10.36 0.70 1.17
C LEU A 62 11.13 -0.45 0.50
N ASN A 63 12.09 -1.05 1.21
CA ASN A 63 12.85 -2.19 0.68
C ASN A 63 11.96 -3.40 0.37
N LEU A 64 10.95 -3.69 1.20
CA LEU A 64 9.97 -4.75 0.91
C LEU A 64 9.14 -4.44 -0.34
N GLN A 65 8.77 -3.18 -0.56
CA GLN A 65 8.06 -2.78 -1.79
C GLN A 65 8.95 -2.94 -3.04
N VAL A 66 10.22 -2.51 -2.97
CA VAL A 66 11.18 -2.67 -4.07
C VAL A 66 11.42 -4.15 -4.41
N GLN A 67 11.51 -5.03 -3.40
CA GLN A 67 11.65 -6.48 -3.63
C GLN A 67 10.44 -7.09 -4.37
N ASN A 68 9.22 -6.60 -4.08
CA ASN A 68 8.02 -7.03 -4.79
C ASN A 68 8.00 -6.56 -6.25
N GLU A 69 8.60 -5.41 -6.55
CA GLU A 69 8.76 -4.92 -7.93
C GLU A 69 9.87 -5.65 -8.69
N ALA A 70 10.98 -5.97 -8.01
CA ALA A 70 12.17 -6.58 -8.61
C ALA A 70 11.94 -8.05 -9.05
N LYS A 71 11.01 -8.77 -8.41
CA LYS A 71 10.61 -10.12 -8.85
C LYS A 71 9.65 -10.05 -10.05
N LYS A 72 10.10 -9.43 -11.14
CA LYS A 72 9.32 -9.27 -12.36
C LYS A 72 9.60 -10.43 -13.31
N ILE A 73 8.68 -11.39 -13.38
CA ILE A 73 8.71 -12.48 -14.37
C ILE A 73 8.31 -11.96 -15.76
N ILE A 74 9.13 -12.23 -16.77
CA ILE A 74 8.88 -11.82 -18.16
C ILE A 74 8.01 -12.88 -18.85
N CYS A 75 7.00 -12.45 -19.60
CA CYS A 75 6.15 -13.38 -20.34
C CYS A 75 6.93 -14.07 -21.49
N PRO A 76 6.91 -15.41 -21.61
CA PRO A 76 7.63 -16.12 -22.68
C PRO A 76 7.02 -15.89 -24.07
N ARG A 77 5.75 -15.47 -24.16
CA ARG A 77 5.03 -15.32 -25.44
C ARG A 77 5.21 -13.93 -26.06
N CYS A 78 5.01 -12.86 -25.27
CA CYS A 78 5.05 -11.48 -25.78
C CYS A 78 6.17 -10.63 -25.17
N ARG A 79 7.01 -11.19 -24.28
CA ARG A 79 8.08 -10.49 -23.55
C ARG A 79 7.64 -9.27 -22.72
N SER A 80 6.32 -9.06 -22.54
CA SER A 80 5.85 -8.01 -21.64
C SER A 80 6.19 -8.36 -20.20
N ASN A 81 6.49 -7.34 -19.39
CA ASN A 81 6.72 -7.50 -17.96
C ASN A 81 5.41 -7.37 -17.15
N ASN A 82 4.25 -7.23 -17.79
CA ASN A 82 2.96 -7.08 -17.13
C ASN A 82 2.38 -8.47 -16.81
N VAL A 83 2.97 -9.13 -15.82
CA VAL A 83 2.62 -10.50 -15.42
C VAL A 83 2.17 -10.49 -13.97
N THR A 84 0.99 -11.06 -13.71
CA THR A 84 0.40 -11.18 -12.38
C THR A 84 0.40 -12.65 -11.96
N VAL A 85 0.83 -12.93 -10.73
CA VAL A 85 0.77 -14.27 -10.15
C VAL A 85 -0.55 -14.43 -9.38
N GLN A 86 -1.33 -15.44 -9.73
CA GLN A 86 -2.60 -15.73 -9.08
C GLN A 86 -2.61 -17.17 -8.54
N ALA A 87 -3.04 -17.34 -7.29
CA ALA A 87 -3.32 -18.64 -6.72
C ALA A 87 -4.72 -19.09 -7.16
N VAL A 88 -4.78 -20.04 -8.08
CA VAL A 88 -6.05 -20.57 -8.59
C VAL A 88 -6.37 -21.87 -7.86
N ALA A 89 -7.57 -21.95 -7.28
CA ALA A 89 -8.06 -23.15 -6.65
C ALA A 89 -8.55 -24.15 -7.72
N GLU A 90 -7.78 -25.22 -7.95
CA GLU A 90 -8.24 -26.32 -8.79
C GLU A 90 -9.08 -27.31 -7.99
N GLN A 91 -10.25 -27.65 -8.52
CA GLN A 91 -11.12 -28.68 -7.97
C GLN A 91 -10.55 -30.07 -8.32
N LYS A 92 -10.29 -30.92 -7.32
CA LYS A 92 -9.87 -32.32 -7.57
C LYS A 92 -10.94 -33.03 -8.40
N LYS A 93 -10.64 -33.93 -9.33
CA LYS A 93 -11.69 -34.77 -9.94
C LYS A 93 -12.19 -35.78 -8.88
N ARG A 94 -13.50 -35.98 -8.74
CA ARG A 94 -14.01 -37.06 -7.87
C ARG A 94 -13.67 -38.38 -8.56
N GLY A 95 -12.96 -39.27 -7.88
CA GLY A 95 -12.64 -40.58 -8.44
C GLY A 95 -13.92 -41.39 -8.61
N CYS A 96 -14.11 -42.00 -9.78
CA CYS A 96 -15.25 -42.86 -10.09
C CYS A 96 -15.41 -43.97 -9.03
N LEU A 97 -14.30 -44.59 -8.62
CA LEU A 97 -14.26 -45.64 -7.59
C LEU A 97 -14.86 -45.20 -6.26
N MET A 98 -14.59 -43.97 -5.82
CA MET A 98 -15.17 -43.50 -4.56
C MET A 98 -16.67 -43.27 -4.70
N SER A 99 -17.15 -42.86 -5.87
CA SER A 99 -18.59 -42.78 -6.12
C SER A 99 -19.27 -44.16 -6.04
N ILE A 100 -18.64 -45.20 -6.59
CA ILE A 100 -19.18 -46.57 -6.59
C ILE A 100 -19.24 -47.14 -5.16
N VAL A 101 -18.18 -46.97 -4.37
CA VAL A 101 -18.15 -47.45 -2.97
C VAL A 101 -19.28 -46.85 -2.13
N TRP A 102 -19.54 -45.54 -2.30
CA TRP A 102 -20.65 -44.88 -1.61
C TRP A 102 -22.04 -45.37 -2.07
N ILE A 103 -22.20 -45.71 -3.36
CA ILE A 103 -23.47 -46.26 -3.89
C ILE A 103 -23.74 -47.66 -3.33
N VAL A 104 -22.72 -48.53 -3.30
CA VAL A 104 -22.84 -49.89 -2.73
C VAL A 104 -23.17 -49.81 -1.23
N LEU A 105 -22.45 -48.95 -0.50
CA LEU A 105 -22.69 -48.77 0.93
C LEU A 105 -24.09 -48.22 1.21
N ALA A 106 -24.56 -47.25 0.42
CA ALA A 106 -25.90 -46.68 0.54
C ALA A 106 -27.01 -47.70 0.29
N CYS A 107 -26.80 -48.62 -0.65
CA CYS A 107 -27.72 -49.72 -0.91
C CYS A 107 -27.80 -50.67 0.29
N CYS A 108 -26.66 -50.98 0.93
CA CYS A 108 -26.61 -51.82 2.12
C CYS A 108 -27.18 -51.15 3.39
N THR A 109 -27.18 -49.82 3.49
CA THR A 109 -27.58 -49.09 4.71
C THR A 109 -28.89 -48.30 4.55
N LEU A 110 -29.81 -48.74 3.68
CA LEU A 110 -31.13 -48.12 3.46
C LEU A 110 -31.07 -46.59 3.18
N GLY A 111 -30.02 -46.13 2.50
CA GLY A 111 -29.89 -44.73 2.05
C GLY A 111 -29.47 -43.71 3.13
N LEU A 112 -29.39 -44.07 4.42
CA LEU A 112 -29.04 -43.12 5.49
C LEU A 112 -27.63 -42.51 5.32
N ILE A 113 -26.73 -43.23 4.64
CA ILE A 113 -25.32 -42.86 4.52
C ILE A 113 -25.07 -41.82 3.40
N ILE A 114 -26.03 -41.57 2.50
CA ILE A 114 -25.91 -40.58 1.40
C ILE A 114 -25.79 -39.14 1.91
N LEU A 115 -26.15 -38.87 3.16
CA LEU A 115 -26.08 -37.54 3.76
C LEU A 115 -24.63 -37.05 4.00
N ILE A 116 -23.72 -37.96 4.37
CA ILE A 116 -22.32 -37.65 4.69
C ILE A 116 -21.51 -37.11 3.49
N PRO A 117 -21.56 -37.69 2.27
CA PRO A 117 -20.80 -37.21 1.12
C PRO A 117 -21.35 -35.91 0.54
N LEU A 118 -22.61 -35.58 0.85
CA LEU A 118 -23.21 -34.29 0.56
C LEU A 118 -22.66 -33.20 1.49
N LEU A 119 -22.37 -33.55 2.75
CA LEU A 119 -21.81 -32.65 3.76
C LEU A 119 -20.28 -32.50 3.68
N THR A 120 -19.55 -33.53 3.26
CA THR A 120 -18.10 -33.43 3.07
C THR A 120 -17.77 -32.63 1.81
N ARG A 121 -17.46 -31.34 1.99
CA ARG A 121 -17.00 -30.48 0.91
C ARG A 121 -15.70 -31.00 0.32
N LYS A 122 -15.63 -30.87 -0.99
CA LYS A 122 -14.52 -31.35 -1.82
C LYS A 122 -13.31 -30.43 -1.63
N GLY A 123 -12.18 -30.98 -1.21
CA GLY A 123 -10.96 -30.20 -1.04
C GLY A 123 -10.45 -29.61 -2.37
N SER A 124 -10.12 -28.32 -2.37
CA SER A 124 -9.42 -27.65 -3.47
C SER A 124 -7.92 -27.73 -3.25
N LYS A 125 -7.15 -27.98 -4.32
CA LYS A 125 -5.70 -27.78 -4.29
C LYS A 125 -5.39 -26.42 -4.90
N THR A 126 -4.74 -25.55 -4.15
CA THR A 126 -4.26 -24.27 -4.69
C THR A 126 -3.05 -24.54 -5.57
N LYS A 127 -3.10 -24.06 -6.82
CA LYS A 127 -1.96 -24.04 -7.73
C LYS A 127 -1.68 -22.61 -8.13
N THR A 128 -0.41 -22.24 -8.10
CA THR A 128 0.02 -20.90 -8.46
C THR A 128 0.25 -20.84 -9.97
N TYR A 129 -0.42 -19.89 -10.64
CA TYR A 129 -0.27 -19.62 -12.06
C TYR A 129 0.16 -18.18 -12.28
N ALA A 130 1.06 -17.96 -13.22
CA ALA A 130 1.35 -16.64 -13.75
C ALA A 130 0.49 -16.39 -14.99
N ILE A 131 -0.10 -15.20 -15.07
CA ILE A 131 -0.94 -14.76 -16.17
C ILE A 131 -0.37 -13.45 -16.69
N CYS A 132 -0.08 -13.39 -17.98
CA CYS A 132 0.31 -12.16 -18.65
C CYS A 132 -0.92 -11.29 -18.97
N GLN A 133 -0.96 -10.07 -18.45
CA GLN A 133 -2.05 -9.12 -18.71
C GLN A 133 -2.01 -8.54 -20.12
N SER A 134 -0.85 -8.56 -20.80
CA SER A 134 -0.72 -8.03 -22.16
C SER A 134 -1.14 -9.01 -23.27
N CYS A 135 -1.00 -10.32 -23.07
CA CYS A 135 -1.33 -11.31 -24.10
C CYS A 135 -2.24 -12.47 -23.64
N GLY A 136 -2.60 -12.52 -22.36
CA GLY A 136 -3.46 -13.58 -21.80
C GLY A 136 -2.80 -14.96 -21.67
N HIS A 137 -1.52 -15.11 -22.01
CA HIS A 137 -0.83 -16.39 -21.83
C HIS A 137 -0.69 -16.73 -20.34
N ARG A 138 -1.02 -17.97 -19.98
CA ARG A 138 -0.97 -18.49 -18.60
C ARG A 138 -0.02 -19.68 -18.52
N TRP A 139 0.85 -19.68 -17.50
CA TRP A 139 1.78 -20.79 -17.24
C TRP A 139 1.87 -21.05 -15.73
N LYS A 140 2.29 -22.26 -15.38
CA LYS A 140 2.45 -22.66 -13.98
C LYS A 140 3.79 -22.15 -13.45
N VAL A 141 3.79 -21.56 -12.25
CA VAL A 141 4.99 -21.09 -11.54
C VAL A 141 5.24 -21.87 -10.27
#